data_AF-A0A7X2MGI2-F1
#
_entry.id   AF-A0A7X2MGI2-F1
#
_cell.length_a   1.000
_cell.length_b   1.000
_cell.length_c   1.000
_cell.angle_alpha   90.00
_cell.angle_beta   90.00
_cell.angle_gamma   90.00
#
_symmetry.space_group_name_H-M   'P 1'
#
loop_
_entity.id
_entity.type
_entity.pdbx_description
1 polymer ?
#
loop_
_entity_poly.entity_id
_entity_poly.type
_entity_poly.pdbx_seq_one_letter_code
_entity_poly.pdbx_strand_id
1 'polypeptide(L)' 'MESFWGHYKDEAYNHIKFESYEDLVKSIDNYVEYYNDRRYQWKLA' A
#
# COMPACT_ATOMS: atom_id res chain seq x y z
N MET A 1 -5.47 -1.18 13.11
CA MET A 1 -4.48 -0.33 12.40
C MET A 1 -3.36 -1.15 11.73
N GLU A 2 -3.20 -2.43 12.08
CA GLU A 2 -2.13 -3.29 11.55
C GLU A 2 -2.35 -3.78 10.11
N SER A 3 -3.59 -3.74 9.61
CA SER A 3 -3.91 -4.30 8.29
C SER A 3 -3.28 -3.49 7.13
N PHE A 4 -3.47 -2.17 7.08
CA PHE A 4 -2.96 -1.36 5.96
C PHE A 4 -1.43 -1.44 5.82
N TRP A 5 -0.69 -1.18 6.90
CA TRP A 5 0.77 -1.16 6.87
C TRP A 5 1.39 -2.54 6.75
N GLY A 6 0.71 -3.60 7.20
CA GLY A 6 1.14 -4.98 6.96
C GLY A 6 1.07 -5.34 5.47
N HIS A 7 -0.05 -5.01 4.83
CA HIS A 7 -0.26 -5.23 3.41
C HIS A 7 0.67 -4.36 2.55
N TYR A 8 0.80 -3.07 2.85
CA TYR A 8 1.75 -2.19 2.15
C TYR A 8 3.18 -2.73 2.21
N LYS A 9 3.58 -3.24 3.38
CA LYS A 9 4.94 -3.78 3.54
C LYS A 9 5.20 -4.99 2.66
N ASP A 10 4.26 -5.92 2.62
CA ASP A 10 4.37 -7.16 1.85
C ASP A 10 4.27 -6.90 0.33
N GLU A 11 3.29 -6.08 -0.08
CA GLU A 11 2.93 -5.92 -1.49
C GLU A 11 3.72 -4.83 -2.22
N ALA A 12 4.20 -3.80 -1.52
CA ALA A 12 4.77 -2.61 -2.15
C ALA A 12 6.08 -2.10 -1.55
N TYR A 13 6.51 -2.57 -0.37
CA TYR A 13 7.71 -2.06 0.30
C TYR A 13 8.88 -3.06 0.32
N ASN A 14 8.65 -4.31 0.72
CA ASN A 14 9.72 -5.27 1.05
C ASN A 14 10.66 -5.61 -0.12
N HIS A 15 10.22 -5.39 -1.36
CA HIS A 15 11.00 -5.69 -2.57
C HIS A 15 11.44 -4.45 -3.35
N ILE A 16 11.23 -3.25 -2.81
CA ILE A 16 11.54 -1.98 -3.47
C ILE A 16 12.58 -1.21 -2.66
N LYS A 17 13.61 -0.72 -3.36
CA LYS A 17 14.54 0.27 -2.78
C LYS A 17 14.11 1.66 -3.24
N PHE A 18 13.74 2.50 -2.28
CA PHE A 18 13.46 3.91 -2.53
C PHE A 18 14.77 4.69 -2.45
N GLU A 19 15.14 5.36 -3.54
CA GLU A 19 16.35 6.20 -3.60
C GLU A 19 16.12 7.59 -2.99
N SER A 20 14.87 7.99 -2.77
CA SER A 20 14.52 9.30 -2.24
C SER A 20 13.22 9.26 -1.43
N TYR A 21 13.09 10.21 -0.50
CA TYR A 21 11.89 10.36 0.32
C TYR A 21 10.64 10.62 -0.54
N GLU A 22 10.77 11.41 -1.60
CA GLU A 22 9.67 11.71 -2.53
C GLU A 22 9.15 10.44 -3.22
N ASP A 23 10.06 9.51 -3.57
CA ASP A 23 9.71 8.22 -4.19
C ASP A 23 8.94 7.32 -3.22
N LEU A 24 9.35 7.32 -1.95
CA LEU A 24 8.61 6.63 -0.88
C LEU A 24 7.21 7.24 -0.70
N VAL A 25 7.10 8.57 -0.63
CA VAL A 25 5.80 9.24 -0.46
C VAL A 25 4.88 8.92 -1.64
N LYS A 26 5.41 8.98 -2.87
CA LYS A 26 4.65 8.63 -4.07
C LYS A 26 4.21 7.17 -4.09
N SER A 27 5.04 6.26 -3.61
CA SER A 27 4.68 4.84 -3.46
C SER A 27 3.54 4.64 -2.47
N ILE A 28 3.58 5.34 -1.33
CA ILE A 28 2.51 5.29 -0.32
C ILE A 28 1.22 5.86 -0.91
N ASP A 29 1.27 7.01 -1.58
CA ASP A 29 0.10 7.67 -2.18
C ASP A 29 -0.61 6.77 -3.20
N ASN A 30 0.16 6.22 -4.14
CA ASN A 30 -0.34 5.25 -5.11
C ASN A 30 -0.96 4.01 -4.44
N TYR A 31 -0.35 3.53 -3.35
CA TYR A 31 -0.85 2.35 -2.63
C TYR A 31 -2.11 2.67 -1.82
N VAL A 32 -2.26 3.89 -1.29
CA VAL A 32 -3.49 4.37 -0.64
C VAL A 32 -4.64 4.40 -1.65
N GLU A 33 -4.41 4.92 -2.86
CA GLU A 33 -5.42 4.89 -3.92
C GLU A 33 -5.80 3.46 -4.31
N TYR A 34 -4.81 2.59 -4.52
CA TYR A 34 -5.03 1.17 -4.81
C TYR A 34 -5.85 0.47 -3.71
N TYR A 35 -5.47 0.69 -2.44
CA TYR A 35 -6.11 0.08 -1.28
C TYR A 35 -7.56 0.54 -1.11
N ASN A 36 -7.87 1.80 -1.41
CA ASN A 36 -9.21 2.35 -1.27
C ASN A 36 -10.14 2.01 -2.45
N ASP A 37 -9.63 2.05 -3.68
CA ASP A 37 -10.47 1.92 -4.89
C ASP A 37 -10.59 0.46 -5.38
N ARG A 38 -9.53 -0.35 -5.23
CA ARG A 38 -9.47 -1.69 -5.83
C ARG A 38 -9.61 -2.84 -4.86
N ARG A 39 -9.54 -2.57 -3.56
CA ARG A 39 -9.71 -3.62 -2.57
C ARG A 39 -11.19 -3.94 -2.45
N TYR A 40 -11.63 -4.98 -3.17
CA TYR A 40 -12.89 -5.66 -2.91
C TYR A 40 -12.88 -6.09 -1.44
N GLN A 41 -13.44 -5.28 -0.54
CA GLN A 41 -13.87 -5.78 0.74
C GLN A 41 -14.88 -6.87 0.41
N TRP A 42 -14.52 -8.13 0.65
CA TRP A 42 -15.53 -9.17 0.76
C TRP A 42 -16.52 -8.69 1.81
N LYS A 43 -17.64 -8.11 1.36
CA LYS A 43 -18.87 -8.20 2.12
C LYS A 43 -19.11 -9.70 2.19
N LEU A 44 -18.68 -10.31 3.29
CA LEU A 44 -19.24 -11.56 3.76
C LEU A 44 -20.75 -11.27 3.86
N ALA A 45 -21.46 -11.60 2.79
CA ALA A 45 -22.91 -11.68 2.76
C ALA A 45 -23.33 -12.91 3.55
#